data_AF-C6I062-F1
#
_entry.id   AF-C6I062-F1
#
_cell.length_a   1.000
_cell.length_b   1.000
_cell.length_c   1.000
_cell.angle_alpha   90.00
_cell.angle_beta   90.00
_cell.angle_gamma   90.00
#
_symmetry.space_group_name_H-M   'P 1'
#
loop_
_entity.id
_entity.type
_entity.pdbx_description
1 polymer ?
#
loop_
_entity_poly.entity_id
_entity_poly.type
_entity_poly.pdbx_seq_one_letter_code
_entity_poly.pdbx_strand_id
1 'polypeptide(L)'
;MSRSTMESAGSLIAFHLSVPYGLGTVSEEDVYEILKHGTLAGIRSPAKDVLAFLFHENSPTSILKAVGECGGSLENVQELYEEIRGMSFPPAPEWEKMTR
;
A
#
# COMPACT_ATOMS: atom_id res chain seq x y z
N MET A 1 23.96 21.83 1.03
CA MET A 1 23.70 20.37 1.12
C MET A 1 22.21 20.17 0.88
N SER A 2 21.78 19.82 -0.34
CA SER A 2 20.38 19.40 -0.51
C SER A 2 20.40 17.89 -0.51
N ARG A 3 19.97 17.33 0.63
CA ARG A 3 19.62 15.94 0.80
C ARG A 3 18.81 15.54 -0.43
N SER A 4 19.32 14.63 -1.26
CA SER A 4 18.46 13.86 -2.15
C SER A 4 17.29 13.44 -1.29
N THR A 5 16.08 13.92 -1.59
CA THR A 5 14.87 13.53 -0.86
C THR A 5 14.92 12.01 -0.83
N MET A 6 15.13 11.44 0.36
CA MET A 6 15.22 9.99 0.47
C MET A 6 13.79 9.52 0.21
N GLU A 7 13.50 9.12 -1.02
CA GLU A 7 12.19 8.63 -1.41
C GLU A 7 11.90 7.40 -0.55
N SER A 8 10.96 7.55 0.37
CA SER A 8 10.47 6.49 1.22
C SER A 8 9.78 5.42 0.38
N ALA A 9 9.65 4.21 0.90
CA ALA A 9 8.86 3.19 0.22
C ALA A 9 7.38 3.62 0.08
N GLY A 10 6.82 4.34 1.07
CA GLY A 10 5.47 4.87 0.99
C GLY A 10 5.29 5.86 -0.17
N SER A 11 6.20 6.82 -0.33
CA SER A 11 6.15 7.78 -1.43
C SER A 11 6.32 7.14 -2.80
N LEU A 12 7.17 6.10 -2.92
CA LEU A 12 7.33 5.34 -4.16
C LEU A 12 6.08 4.53 -4.53
N ILE A 13 5.45 3.87 -3.55
CA ILE A 13 4.18 3.16 -3.75
C ILE A 13 3.08 4.14 -4.17
N ALA A 14 2.93 5.25 -3.44
CA ALA A 14 1.93 6.28 -3.72
C ALA A 14 2.11 6.85 -5.14
N PHE A 15 3.35 7.16 -5.53
CA PHE A 15 3.68 7.60 -6.88
C PHE A 15 3.29 6.54 -7.91
N HIS A 16 3.77 5.30 -7.76
CA HIS A 16 3.52 4.21 -8.71
C HIS A 16 2.03 3.95 -8.91
N LEU A 17 1.28 3.82 -7.82
CA LEU A 17 -0.16 3.61 -7.85
C LEU A 17 -0.91 4.80 -8.48
N SER A 18 -0.41 6.02 -8.32
CA SER A 18 -1.05 7.22 -8.87
C SER A 18 -0.80 7.42 -10.37
N VAL A 19 0.25 6.83 -10.96
CA VAL A 19 0.63 7.07 -12.38
C VAL A 19 -0.54 6.90 -13.36
N PRO A 20 -1.35 5.82 -13.29
CA PRO A 20 -2.45 5.62 -14.25
C PRO A 20 -3.66 6.52 -14.03
N TYR A 21 -3.82 7.08 -12.82
CA TYR A 21 -5.04 7.77 -12.38
C TYR A 21 -4.86 9.29 -12.20
N GLY A 22 -3.62 9.76 -12.27
CA GLY A 22 -3.24 11.16 -12.04
C GLY A 22 -2.36 11.28 -10.79
N LEU A 23 -1.23 11.96 -10.91
CA LEU A 23 -0.29 12.14 -9.80
C LEU A 23 -0.97 12.81 -8.59
N GLY A 24 -0.72 12.26 -7.40
CA GLY A 24 -1.32 12.73 -6.15
C GLY A 24 -2.71 12.15 -5.86
N THR A 25 -3.19 11.19 -6.65
CA THR A 25 -4.43 10.45 -6.34
C THR A 25 -4.33 9.67 -5.03
N VAL A 26 -3.14 9.11 -4.76
CA VAL A 26 -2.76 8.48 -3.50
C VAL A 26 -1.58 9.26 -2.93
N SER A 27 -1.65 9.63 -1.65
CA SER A 27 -0.52 10.25 -0.94
C SER A 27 0.31 9.21 -0.18
N GLU A 28 1.51 9.59 0.25
CA GLU A 28 2.33 8.75 1.14
C GLU A 28 1.60 8.47 2.46
N GLU A 29 0.90 9.46 3.00
CA GLU A 29 0.10 9.34 4.21
C GLU A 29 -1.04 8.33 4.05
N ASP A 30 -1.71 8.30 2.90
CA ASP A 30 -2.75 7.30 2.63
C ASP A 30 -2.17 5.88 2.66
N VAL A 31 -0.99 5.66 2.05
CA VAL A 31 -0.31 4.36 2.06
C VAL A 31 0.06 3.97 3.49
N TYR A 32 0.64 4.89 4.26
CA TYR A 32 1.02 4.58 5.64
C TYR A 32 -0.16 4.36 6.55
N GLU A 33 -1.26 5.09 6.38
CA GLU A 33 -2.48 4.94 7.16
C GLU A 33 -3.02 3.51 7.01
N ILE A 34 -3.19 3.02 5.77
CA ILE A 34 -3.74 1.68 5.53
C ILE A 34 -2.79 0.58 6.01
N LEU A 35 -1.47 0.76 5.88
CA LEU A 35 -0.47 -0.22 6.32
C LEU A 35 -0.37 -0.27 7.84
N LYS A 36 -0.51 0.88 8.50
CA LYS A 36 -0.44 0.99 9.95
C LYS A 36 -1.70 0.51 10.62
N HIS A 37 -2.86 0.68 9.99
CA HIS A 37 -4.16 0.32 10.58
C HIS A 37 -4.77 -0.96 10.03
N GLY A 38 -4.20 -1.52 8.96
CA GLY A 38 -4.65 -2.78 8.39
C GLY A 38 -6.02 -2.70 7.72
N THR A 39 -6.43 -1.51 7.28
CA THR A 39 -7.76 -1.33 6.68
C THR A 39 -7.82 -0.16 5.70
N LEU A 40 -8.71 -0.25 4.72
CA LEU A 40 -9.09 0.87 3.84
C LEU A 40 -10.15 1.80 4.47
N ALA A 41 -10.64 1.48 5.67
CA ALA A 41 -11.60 2.31 6.38
C ALA A 41 -11.03 3.71 6.66
N GLY A 42 -11.84 4.75 6.41
CA GLY A 42 -11.42 6.14 6.58
C GLY A 42 -10.76 6.77 5.35
N ILE A 43 -10.27 5.98 4.40
CA ILE A 43 -9.77 6.49 3.11
C ILE A 43 -10.95 6.85 2.19
N ARG A 44 -10.88 8.03 1.58
CA ARG A 44 -11.88 8.51 0.63
C ARG A 44 -11.52 8.11 -0.81
N SER A 45 -12.53 7.91 -1.65
CA SER A 45 -12.33 7.82 -3.09
C SER A 45 -11.86 9.18 -3.66
N PRO A 46 -10.99 9.20 -4.68
CA PRO A 46 -10.51 8.03 -5.45
C PRO A 46 -9.35 7.24 -4.83
N ALA A 47 -8.67 7.74 -3.80
CA ALA A 47 -7.49 7.09 -3.21
C ALA A 47 -7.79 5.65 -2.76
N LYS A 48 -8.93 5.44 -2.10
CA LYS A 48 -9.37 4.12 -1.64
C LYS A 48 -9.41 3.08 -2.77
N ASP A 49 -9.97 3.47 -3.91
CA ASP A 49 -10.17 2.57 -5.05
C ASP A 49 -8.84 2.18 -5.68
N VAL A 50 -7.88 3.10 -5.68
CA VAL A 50 -6.51 2.85 -6.17
C VAL A 50 -5.71 1.99 -5.19
N LEU A 51 -5.82 2.24 -3.88
CA LEU A 51 -5.11 1.47 -2.85
C LEU A 51 -5.55 -0.01 -2.80
N ALA A 52 -6.75 -0.34 -3.27
CA ALA A 52 -7.19 -1.73 -3.40
C ALA A 52 -6.29 -2.56 -4.36
N PHE A 53 -5.52 -1.91 -5.23
CA PHE A 53 -4.55 -2.56 -6.12
C PHE A 53 -3.17 -2.78 -5.48
N LEU A 54 -2.95 -2.36 -4.22
CA LEU A 54 -1.64 -2.36 -3.57
C LEU A 54 -0.85 -3.65 -3.78
N PHE A 55 -1.45 -4.80 -3.49
CA PHE A 55 -0.80 -6.12 -3.55
C PHE A 55 -0.60 -6.68 -4.97
N HIS A 56 -1.28 -6.10 -5.96
CA HIS A 56 -1.15 -6.51 -7.37
C HIS A 56 -0.07 -5.71 -8.10
N GLU A 57 0.08 -4.44 -7.74
CA GLU A 57 0.99 -3.50 -8.41
C GLU A 57 2.33 -3.38 -7.70
N ASN A 58 2.44 -3.81 -6.43
CA ASN A 58 3.66 -3.67 -5.65
C ASN A 58 4.18 -5.01 -5.15
N SER A 59 5.50 -5.20 -5.23
CA SER A 59 6.13 -6.40 -4.67
C SER A 59 5.97 -6.44 -3.14
N PRO A 60 5.89 -7.64 -2.54
CA PRO A 60 5.84 -7.78 -1.09
C PRO A 60 7.02 -7.10 -0.38
N THR A 61 8.22 -7.13 -0.97
CA THR A 61 9.41 -6.46 -0.41
C THR A 61 9.20 -4.95 -0.29
N SER A 62 8.59 -4.31 -1.30
CA SER A 62 8.28 -2.88 -1.27
C SER A 62 7.24 -2.56 -0.18
N ILE A 63 6.20 -3.38 -0.09
CA ILE A 63 5.14 -3.25 0.93
C ILE A 63 5.73 -3.39 2.34
N LEU A 64 6.51 -4.44 2.59
CA LEU A 64 7.14 -4.69 3.90
C LEU A 64 8.14 -3.60 4.29
N LYS A 65 8.83 -3.01 3.32
CA LYS A 65 9.68 -1.84 3.58
C LYS A 65 8.86 -0.65 4.06
N ALA A 66 7.74 -0.33 3.39
CA ALA A 66 6.84 0.75 3.80
C ALA A 66 6.21 0.51 5.19
N VAL A 67 5.88 -0.75 5.50
CA VAL A 67 5.39 -1.17 6.82
C VAL A 67 6.42 -0.89 7.91
N GLY A 68 7.68 -1.21 7.65
CA GLY A 68 8.78 -0.91 8.57
C GLY A 68 8.99 0.60 8.78
N GLU A 69 8.76 1.41 7.75
CA GLU A 69 8.89 2.87 7.82
C GLU A 69 7.75 3.53 8.61
N CYS A 70 6.51 3.02 8.51
CA CYS A 70 5.36 3.58 9.23
C CYS A 70 5.11 2.98 10.62
N GLY A 71 5.90 1.98 11.03
CA GLY A 71 5.71 1.25 12.28
C GLY A 71 4.48 0.35 12.29
N GLY A 72 4.05 -0.13 11.12
CA GLY A 72 3.01 -1.14 10.98
C GLY A 72 3.50 -2.55 11.36
N SER A 73 2.62 -3.53 11.23
CA SER A 73 2.91 -4.94 11.50
C SER A 73 2.53 -5.81 10.30
N LEU A 74 3.08 -7.03 10.22
CA LEU A 74 2.65 -8.02 9.22
C LEU A 74 1.18 -8.41 9.41
N GLU A 75 0.69 -8.44 10.64
CA GLU A 75 -0.71 -8.71 10.98
C GLU A 75 -1.65 -7.70 10.33
N ASN A 76 -1.36 -6.39 10.49
CA ASN A 76 -2.17 -5.33 9.89
C ASN A 76 -2.18 -5.45 8.36
N VAL A 77 -1.05 -5.75 7.75
CA VAL A 77 -0.97 -5.92 6.28
C VAL A 77 -1.76 -7.14 5.82
N GLN A 78 -1.76 -8.21 6.61
CA GLN A 78 -2.59 -9.39 6.32
C GLN A 78 -4.08 -9.06 6.46
N GLU A 79 -4.50 -8.32 7.49
CA GLU A 79 -5.88 -7.85 7.65
C GLU A 79 -6.31 -7.00 6.44
N LEU A 80 -5.46 -6.07 6.00
CA LEU A 80 -5.69 -5.27 4.81
C LEU A 80 -5.81 -6.13 3.54
N TYR A 81 -4.96 -7.15 3.39
CA TYR A 81 -5.04 -8.08 2.27
C TYR A 81 -6.37 -8.83 2.24
N GLU A 82 -6.81 -9.36 3.39
CA GLU A 82 -8.10 -10.05 3.50
C GLU A 82 -9.29 -9.11 3.25
N GLU A 83 -9.23 -7.85 3.71
CA GLU A 83 -10.24 -6.83 3.39
C GLU A 83 -10.35 -6.64 1.88
N ILE A 84 -9.22 -6.43 1.19
CA ILE A 84 -9.17 -6.24 -0.26
C ILE A 84 -9.68 -7.48 -1.01
N ARG A 85 -9.33 -8.69 -0.55
CA ARG A 85 -9.85 -9.95 -1.12
C ARG A 85 -11.37 -10.07 -0.96
N GLY A 86 -11.93 -9.54 0.12
CA GLY A 86 -13.37 -9.42 0.34
C GLY A 86 -14.07 -8.48 -0.63
N MET A 87 -13.35 -7.54 -1.26
CA MET A 87 -13.87 -6.59 -2.26
C MET A 87 -13.94 -7.19 -3.69
N SER A 88 -13.85 -8.52 -3.85
CA SER A 88 -13.82 -9.22 -5.14
C SER A 88 -12.58 -8.98 -6.00
N PHE A 89 -11.47 -8.53 -5.40
CA PHE A 89 -10.17 -8.47 -6.07
C PHE A 89 -9.57 -9.88 -6.22
N PRO A 90 -8.82 -10.16 -7.30
CA PRO A 90 -8.16 -11.45 -7.47
C PRO A 90 -7.11 -11.72 -6.38
N PRO A 91 -6.65 -12.97 -6.22
CA PRO A 91 -5.53 -13.29 -5.34
C PRO A 91 -4.25 -12.62 -5.83
N ALA A 92 -3.38 -12.19 -4.93
CA ALA A 92 -2.05 -11.65 -5.25
C ALA A 92 -0.98 -12.76 -5.04
N PRO A 93 -0.56 -13.49 -6.09
CA PRO A 93 0.22 -14.71 -5.91
C PRO A 93 1.62 -14.47 -5.33
N GLU A 94 2.20 -13.29 -5.55
CA GLU A 94 3.49 -12.94 -4.97
C GLU A 94 3.39 -12.72 -3.45
N TRP A 95 2.32 -12.06 -3.00
CA TRP A 95 2.05 -11.88 -1.57
C TRP A 95 1.77 -13.22 -0.88
N GLU A 96 0.86 -14.03 -1.44
CA GLU A 96 0.47 -15.31 -0.83
C GLU A 96 1.63 -16.32 -0.71
N LYS A 97 2.67 -16.22 -1.55
CA LYS A 97 3.86 -17.07 -1.43
C LYS A 97 4.72 -16.74 -0.20
N MET A 98 4.61 -15.52 0.34
CA MET A 98 5.39 -15.11 1.51
C MET A 98 4.68 -15.40 2.83
N THR A 99 3.35 -15.52 2.82
CA THR A 99 2.53 -15.67 4.02
C THR A 99 1.97 -17.08 4.23
N ARG A 100 2.27 -18.01 3.32
CA ARG A 100 2.01 -19.46 3.44
C ARG A 100 3.22 -20.19 3.98
#